data_AF-A0A7D5T041-F1
#
_entry.id   AF-A0A7D5T041-F1
#
_cell.length_a   1.000
_cell.length_b   1.000
_cell.length_c   1.000
_cell.angle_alpha   90.00
_cell.angle_beta   90.00
_cell.angle_gamma   90.00
#
_symmetry.space_group_name_H-M   'P 1'
#
loop_
_entity.id
_entity.type
_entity.pdbx_description
1 polymer ?
#
loop_
_entity_poly.entity_id
_entity_poly.type
_entity_poly.pdbx_seq_one_letter_code
_entity_poly.pdbx_strand_id
1 'polypeptide(L)' 'MKIKTVLLCPNCGSADLYYENAMITGVVYHCKKCDYIGPVVIEEDLDEADIEQMKNSKKVVK' A
#
# COMPACT_ATOMS: atom_id res chain seq x y z
N MET A 1 -7.20 15.16 14.03
CA MET A 1 -6.07 14.28 13.65
C MET A 1 -6.65 13.24 12.71
N LYS A 2 -6.45 13.39 11.39
CA LYS A 2 -6.86 12.36 10.43
C LYS A 2 -5.67 11.46 10.17
N ILE A 3 -5.81 10.21 10.58
CA ILE A 3 -4.87 9.14 10.29
C ILE A 3 -5.37 8.46 9.02
N LYS A 4 -4.48 8.20 8.06
CA LYS A 4 -4.77 7.33 6.92
C LYS A 4 -3.87 6.11 6.97
N THR A 5 -4.49 4.95 7.02
CA THR A 5 -3.78 3.68 6.89
C THR A 5 -3.53 3.38 5.41
N VAL A 6 -2.28 3.09 5.08
CA VAL A 6 -1.86 2.61 3.76
C VAL A 6 -1.38 1.16 3.86
N LEU A 7 -1.62 0.38 2.80
CA LEU A 7 -1.20 -1.00 2.70
C LEU A 7 0.05 -1.08 1.82
N LEU A 8 1.09 -1.73 2.33
CA LEU A 8 2.39 -1.87 1.67
C LEU A 8 2.75 -3.34 1.48
N CYS A 9 3.40 -3.63 0.36
CA CYS A 9 3.88 -4.97 0.05
C CYS A 9 5.05 -5.33 0.97
N PRO A 10 5.04 -6.50 1.64
CA PRO A 10 6.13 -6.90 2.52
C PRO A 10 7.42 -7.25 1.78
N ASN A 11 7.36 -7.51 0.47
CA ASN A 11 8.53 -7.89 -0.32
C ASN A 11 9.26 -6.68 -0.93
N CYS A 12 8.52 -5.69 -1.45
CA CYS A 12 9.11 -4.55 -2.16
C CYS A 12 8.74 -3.17 -1.59
N GLY A 13 7.88 -3.10 -0.57
CA GLY A 13 7.45 -1.84 0.03
C GLY A 13 6.54 -0.98 -0.85
N SER A 14 6.04 -1.51 -1.98
CA SER A 14 5.11 -0.76 -2.83
C SER A 14 3.69 -0.77 -2.26
N ALA A 15 2.99 0.37 -2.36
CA ALA A 15 1.57 0.49 -2.05
C ALA A 15 0.64 0.06 -3.22
N ASP A 16 1.20 -0.40 -4.35
CA ASP A 16 0.45 -0.86 -5.52
C ASP A 16 -0.03 -2.32 -5.33
N LEU A 17 -0.86 -2.54 -4.30
CA LEU A 17 -1.51 -3.81 -4.01
C LEU A 17 -2.97 -3.81 -4.51
N TYR A 18 -3.47 -4.95 -4.98
CA TYR A 18 -4.88 -5.14 -5.25
C TYR A 18 -5.39 -6.44 -4.65
N TYR A 19 -6.71 -6.48 -4.41
CA TYR A 19 -7.38 -7.66 -3.89
C TYR A 19 -7.50 -8.73 -4.96
N GLU A 20 -7.05 -9.93 -4.63
CA GLU A 20 -7.26 -11.13 -5.42
C GLU A 20 -8.25 -12.03 -4.67
N ASN A 21 -9.36 -12.38 -5.31
CA ASN A 21 -10.41 -13.18 -4.70
C ASN A 21 -9.93 -14.60 -4.44
N ALA A 22 -9.57 -14.93 -3.19
CA ALA A 22 -9.41 -16.33 -2.81
C ALA A 22 -10.79 -16.88 -2.42
N MET A 23 -11.37 -17.69 -3.30
CA MET A 23 -12.75 -18.21 -3.19
C MET A 23 -13.06 -18.99 -1.89
N ILE A 24 -12.06 -19.28 -1.04
CA ILE A 24 -12.23 -20.08 0.19
C ILE A 24 -11.37 -19.57 1.37
N THR A 25 -10.16 -19.05 1.14
CA THR A 25 -9.15 -18.83 2.21
C THR A 25 -8.99 -17.39 2.71
N GLY A 26 -9.90 -16.47 2.35
CA GLY A 26 -9.90 -15.10 2.85
C GLY A 26 -9.29 -14.07 1.88
N VAL A 27 -8.81 -12.96 2.44
CA VAL A 27 -8.31 -11.82 1.66
C VAL A 27 -6.89 -12.12 1.19
N VAL A 28 -6.65 -12.14 -0.12
CA VAL A 28 -5.32 -12.24 -0.71
C VAL A 28 -4.99 -10.95 -1.44
N TYR A 29 -3.78 -10.44 -1.23
CA TYR A 29 -3.27 -9.26 -1.90
C TYR A 29 -2.25 -9.66 -2.94
N HIS A 30 -2.32 -9.02 -4.10
CA HIS A 30 -1.38 -9.16 -5.18
C HIS A 30 -0.66 -7.82 -5.43
N CYS A 31 0.67 -7.83 -5.38
CA CYS A 31 1.49 -6.66 -5.67
C CYS A 31 1.80 -6.53 -7.16
N LYS A 32 1.47 -5.38 -7.77
CA LYS A 32 1.73 -5.10 -9.19
C LYS A 32 3.21 -4.87 -9.54
N LYS A 33 4.09 -4.79 -8.53
CA LYS A 33 5.51 -4.43 -8.71
C LYS A 33 6.46 -5.62 -8.63
N CYS A 34 6.15 -6.61 -7.82
CA CYS A 34 7.06 -7.73 -7.54
C CYS A 34 6.38 -9.10 -7.53
N ASP A 35 5.12 -9.16 -8.00
CA ASP A 35 4.32 -10.38 -8.09
C ASP A 35 4.18 -11.13 -6.74
N TYR A 36 4.29 -10.41 -5.62
CA TYR A 36 3.96 -10.94 -4.31
C TYR A 36 2.45 -11.21 -4.24
N ILE A 37 2.09 -12.44 -3.88
CA ILE A 37 0.71 -12.89 -3.70
C ILE A 37 0.58 -13.51 -2.31
N GLY A 38 -0.23 -12.92 -1.44
CA GLY A 38 -0.42 -13.47 -0.11
C GLY A 38 -1.37 -12.67 0.77
N PRO A 39 -1.78 -13.23 1.92
CA PRO A 39 -2.69 -12.57 2.85
C PRO A 39 -2.00 -11.51 3.73
N VAL A 40 -0.66 -11.45 3.72
CA VAL A 40 0.11 -10.55 4.60
C VAL A 40 0.45 -9.25 3.89
N VAL A 41 0.19 -8.13 4.55
CA VAL A 41 0.52 -6.77 4.13
C VAL A 41 1.03 -5.98 5.32
N ILE A 42 1.79 -4.91 5.06
CA ILE A 42 2.23 -3.98 6.09
C ILE A 42 1.25 -2.81 6.12
N GLU A 43 0.68 -2.55 7.29
CA GLU A 43 -0.20 -1.40 7.55
C GLU A 43 0.62 -0.28 8.17
N GLU A 44 0.64 0.89 7.52
CA GLU A 44 1.25 2.09 8.10
C GLU A 44 0.22 3.20 8.21
N ASP A 45 0.15 3.77 9.42
CA ASP A 45 -0.69 4.89 9.75
C ASP A 45 0.07 6.19 9.47
N LEU A 46 -0.37 6.89 8.43
CA LEU A 46 0.20 8.18 8.03
C LEU A 46 -0.66 9.31 8.57
N ASP A 47 -0.01 10.29 9.18
CA ASP A 47 -0.67 11.52 9.59
C ASP A 47 -0.81 12.50 8.41
N GLU A 48 -1.65 13.53 8.59
CA GLU A 48 -1.83 14.60 7.60
C GLU A 48 -0.49 15.24 7.18
N ALA A 49 0.47 15.35 8.10
CA ALA A 49 1.81 15.88 7.81
C ALA A 49 2.60 15.00 6.82
N ASP A 50 2.57 13.67 7.01
CA ASP A 50 3.29 12.74 6.14
C ASP A 50 2.65 12.65 4.75
N ILE A 51 1.32 12.69 4.69
CA ILE A 51 0.56 12.71 3.44
C ILE A 51 0.87 13.97 2.64
N GLU A 52 1.01 15.12 3.31
CA GLU A 52 1.33 16.38 2.66
C GLU A 52 2.73 16.37 2.05
N GLN A 53 3.71 15.76 2.73
CA GLN A 53 5.06 15.56 2.20
C GLN A 53 5.11 14.62 0.99
N MET A 54 4.35 13.52 1.03
CA MET A 54 4.23 12.59 -0.10
C MET A 54 3.59 13.25 -1.34
N LYS A 55 2.59 14.11 -1.15
CA LYS A 55 1.97 14.89 -2.25
C LYS A 55 2.93 15.92 -2.84
N ASN A 56 3.72 16.58 -2.00
CA ASN A 56 4.66 17.63 -2.45
C ASN A 56 5.79 17.05 -3.31
N SER A 57 6.27 15.84 -3.01
CA SER A 57 7.31 15.16 -3.80
C SER A 57 6.85 14.78 -5.22
N LYS A 58 5.55 14.53 -5.45
CA LYS A 58 5.00 14.28 -6.80
C LYS A 58 4.88 15.54 -7.67
N LYS A 59 5.06 16.75 -7.13
CA LYS A 59 4.96 18.01 -7.90
C LYS A 59 6.30 18.45 -8.53
N VAL A 60 7.38 17.68 -8.34
CA VAL A 60 8.72 17.95 -8.89
C VAL A 60 9.08 16.93 -9.99
N VAL A 61 8.12 16.49 -10.79
CA VAL A 61 8.42 15.94 -12.11
C VAL A 61 7.64 16.79 -13.10
N LYS A 62 8.42 17.55 -13.86
CA LYS A 62 8.06 18.60 -14.81
C LYS A 62 6.97 18.18 -15.81
#